data_AF-A0A969V0V2-F1
#
_entry.id   AF-A0A969V0V2-F1
#
_cell.length_a   1.000
_cell.length_b   1.000
_cell.length_c   1.000
_cell.angle_alpha   90.00
_cell.angle_beta   90.00
_cell.angle_gamma   90.00
#
_symmetry.space_group_name_H-M   'P 1'
#
loop_
_entity.id
_entity.type
_entity.pdbx_description
1 polymer ?
#
loop_
_entity_poly.entity_id
_entity_poly.type
_entity_poly.pdbx_seq_one_letter_code
_entity_poly.pdbx_strand_id
1 'polypeptide(L)' 'MKTQVKLLDLAKQGDLDALVTLINQPLEHKGIVASAGLARGCLTITAESPTIAPTKLFSLTLSNRESTP' A
#
# COMPACT_ATOMS: atom_id res chain seq x y z
N MET A 1 21.01 -0.77 -6.14
CA MET A 1 20.01 -1.63 -5.45
C MET A 1 19.91 -1.36 -3.93
N LYS A 2 19.99 -0.10 -3.44
CA LYS A 2 19.94 0.22 -1.99
C LYS A 2 18.64 0.89 -1.52
N THR A 3 17.72 1.18 -2.43
CA THR A 3 16.55 2.05 -2.17
C THR A 3 15.35 1.27 -1.62
N GLN A 4 15.09 0.06 -2.10
CA GLN A 4 13.96 -0.78 -1.66
C GLN A 4 14.09 -1.25 -0.21
N VAL A 5 15.30 -1.60 0.24
CA VAL A 5 15.54 -2.04 1.63
C VAL A 5 15.21 -0.89 2.60
N LYS A 6 15.68 0.32 2.30
CA LYS A 6 15.40 1.52 3.10
C LYS A 6 13.91 1.86 3.12
N LEU A 7 13.22 1.76 1.98
CA LEU A 7 11.77 1.98 1.90
C LEU A 7 10.99 0.93 2.69
N LEU A 8 11.41 -0.34 2.67
CA LEU A 8 10.77 -1.41 3.41
C LEU A 8 10.90 -1.22 4.92
N ASP A 9 12.07 -0.80 5.39
CA ASP A 9 12.28 -0.53 6.82
C ASP A 9 11.44 0.67 7.28
N LEU A 10 11.35 1.73 6.48
CA LEU A 10 10.48 2.88 6.77
C LEU A 10 9.00 2.49 6.77
N ALA A 11 8.54 1.73 5.78
CA ALA A 11 7.15 1.28 5.72
C ALA A 11 6.78 0.40 6.93
N LYS A 12 7.71 -0.46 7.39
CA LYS A 12 7.53 -1.27 8.61
C LYS A 12 7.47 -0.41 9.88
N GLN A 13 8.10 0.76 9.89
CA GLN A 13 8.03 1.73 10.99
C GLN A 13 6.74 2.57 10.95
N GLY A 14 5.88 2.38 9.94
CA GLY A 14 4.64 3.14 9.78
C GLY A 14 4.78 4.40 8.94
N ASP A 15 5.87 4.56 8.20
CA ASP A 15 6.03 5.64 7.21
C ASP A 15 5.04 5.43 6.05
N LEU A 16 4.04 6.31 5.98
CA LEU A 16 2.97 6.26 4.98
C LEU A 16 3.50 6.47 3.56
N ASP A 17 4.46 7.36 3.36
CA ASP A 17 5.02 7.66 2.04
C ASP A 17 5.82 6.47 1.51
N ALA A 18 6.60 5.83 2.38
CA ALA A 18 7.33 4.62 2.05
C ALA A 18 6.38 3.45 1.72
N LEU A 19 5.29 3.30 2.48
CA LEU A 19 4.26 2.30 2.23
C LEU A 19 3.56 2.54 0.88
N VAL A 20 3.14 3.77 0.59
CA VAL A 20 2.52 4.15 -0.70
C VAL A 20 3.48 3.92 -1.86
N THR A 21 4.75 4.28 -1.69
CA THR A 21 5.80 4.06 -2.71
C THR A 21 5.95 2.57 -3.03
N LEU A 22 5.99 1.70 -2.01
CA LEU A 22 6.10 0.26 -2.21
C LEU A 22 4.84 -0.36 -2.82
N ILE A 23 3.65 0.14 -2.48
CA ILE A 23 2.39 -0.31 -3.07
C ILE A 23 2.31 0.10 -4.55
N ASN A 24 2.75 1.31 -4.88
CA ASN A 24 2.71 1.80 -6.27
C ASN A 24 3.73 1.12 -7.18
N GLN A 25 4.87 0.65 -6.65
CA GLN A 25 5.92 0.03 -7.45
C GLN A 25 5.45 -1.11 -8.40
N PRO A 26 4.66 -2.10 -7.93
CA PRO A 26 4.06 -3.13 -8.80
C PRO A 26 2.76 -2.70 -9.49
N LEU A 27 2.26 -1.49 -9.28
CA LEU A 27 1.00 -0.99 -9.83
C LEU A 27 1.20 0.06 -10.93
N GLU A 28 2.34 0.74 -10.93
CA GLU A 28 2.72 1.79 -11.87
C GLU A 28 2.67 1.30 -13.32
N HIS A 29 3.22 0.11 -13.60
CA HIS A 29 3.19 -0.50 -14.93
C HIS A 29 1.78 -0.90 -15.41
N LYS A 30 0.80 -0.91 -14.51
CA LYS A 30 -0.61 -1.20 -14.81
C LYS A 30 -1.45 0.08 -14.94
N GLY A 31 -0.84 1.25 -14.78
CA GLY A 31 -1.56 2.52 -14.72
C GLY A 31 -2.53 2.59 -13.54
N ILE A 32 -2.19 1.94 -12.42
CA ILE A 32 -2.95 1.98 -11.18
C ILE A 32 -2.17 2.84 -10.19
N VAL A 33 -2.82 3.84 -9.62
CA VAL A 33 -2.26 4.71 -8.58
C VAL A 33 -2.93 4.39 -7.25
N ALA A 34 -2.14 3.95 -6.29
CA ALA A 34 -2.55 3.75 -4.91
C ALA A 34 -2.21 4.96 -4.05
N SER A 35 -3.13 5.31 -3.16
CA SER A 35 -2.99 6.30 -2.10
C SER A 35 -3.27 5.61 -0.77
N ALA A 36 -2.55 5.99 0.29
CA ALA A 36 -2.83 5.51 1.64
C ALA A 36 -2.99 6.68 2.59
N GLY A 37 -3.86 6.51 3.58
CA GLY A 37 -4.11 7.49 4.63
C GLY A 37 -4.47 6.81 5.92
N LEU A 38 -4.26 7.49 7.04
CA LEU A 38 -4.70 7.03 8.34
C LEU A 38 -6.02 7.72 8.70
N ALA A 39 -7.09 6.96 8.87
CA ALA A 39 -8.39 7.47 9.27
C ALA A 39 -8.90 6.66 10.47
N ARG A 40 -9.20 7.36 11.58
CA ARG A 40 -9.71 6.75 12.83
C ARG A 40 -8.83 5.61 13.39
N GLY A 41 -7.51 5.73 13.22
CA GLY A 41 -6.55 4.70 13.64
C GLY A 41 -6.47 3.49 12.71
N CYS A 42 -7.18 3.50 11.58
CA CYS A 42 -7.10 2.47 10.55
C CYS A 42 -6.32 2.98 9.34
N LEU A 43 -5.46 2.11 8.80
CA LEU A 43 -4.83 2.34 7.50
C LEU A 43 -5.87 2.12 6.40
N THR A 44 -6.14 3.18 5.65
CA THR A 44 -7.01 3.15 4.47
C THR A 44 -6.13 3.19 3.24
N ILE A 45 -6.34 2.27 2.30
CA ILE A 45 -5.64 2.22 1.02
C ILE A 45 -6.68 2.30 -0.09
N THR A 46 -6.57 3.32 -0.92
CA THR A 46 -7.42 3.52 -2.11
C THR A 46 -6.55 3.33 -3.33
N ALA A 47 -6.94 2.48 -4.27
CA ALA A 47 -6.23 2.33 -5.52
C ALA A 47 -7.17 2.59 -6.69
N GLU A 48 -6.76 3.52 -7.54
CA GLU A 48 -7.53 4.07 -8.64
C GLU A 48 -6.83 3.76 -9.96
N SER A 49 -7.60 3.54 -11.01
CA SER A 49 -7.06 3.40 -12.35
C SER A 49 -7.97 4.11 -13.34
N PRO A 50 -7.42 4.97 -14.22
CA PRO A 50 -8.21 5.67 -15.23
C PRO A 50 -8.70 4.73 -16.34
N THR A 51 -8.13 3.52 -16.46
CA THR A 51 -8.36 2.59 -17.58
C THR A 51 -9.02 1.27 -17.19
N ILE A 52 -9.13 0.96 -15.89
CA ILE A 52 -9.80 -0.26 -15.44
C ILE A 52 -11.28 0.05 -15.19
N ALA A 53 -12.15 -0.54 -16.02
CA ALA A 53 -13.59 -0.53 -15.81
C ALA A 53 -13.93 -1.03 -14.37
N PRO A 54 -15.00 -0.52 -13.73
CA PRO A 54 -15.29 -0.71 -12.30
C PRO A 54 -15.63 -2.15 -11.85
N THR A 55 -15.24 -3.16 -12.63
CA THR A 55 -15.70 -4.55 -12.52
C THR A 55 -14.88 -5.42 -11.58
N LYS A 56 -13.85 -4.91 -10.90
CA LYS A 56 -13.05 -5.71 -9.96
C LYS A 56 -12.68 -4.94 -8.68
N LEU A 57 -13.52 -5.11 -7.67
CA LEU A 57 -13.20 -4.77 -6.29
C LEU A 57 -12.12 -5.75 -5.80
N PHE A 58 -10.92 -5.27 -5.48
CA PHE A 58 -9.92 -6.08 -4.78
C PHE A 58 -9.96 -5.72 -3.29
N SER A 59 -10.23 -6.70 -2.44
CA SER A 59 -10.16 -6.54 -0.99
C SER A 59 -8.72 -6.80 -0.53
N LEU A 60 -8.08 -5.78 0.04
CA LEU A 60 -6.82 -5.93 0.77
C LEU A 60 -7.15 -6.19 2.23
N THR A 61 -7.04 -7.44 2.68
CA THR A 61 -7.20 -7.80 4.09
C THR A 61 -5.88 -7.60 4.82
N LEU A 62 -5.80 -6.55 5.65
CA LEU A 62 -4.70 -6.36 6.59
C LEU A 62 -5.01 -7.10 7.89
N SER A 63 -4.44 -8.29 8.05
CA SER A 63 -4.48 -9.02 9.32
C SER A 63 -3.26 -8.61 10.16
N ASN A 64 -3.48 -8.10 11.35
CA ASN A 64 -2.42 -8.04 12.36
C ASN A 64 -1.98 -9.48 12.63
N ARG A 65 -0.69 -9.80 12.38
CA ARG A 65 -0.10 -10.97 13.03
C ARG A 65 -0.02 -10.60 14.51
N GLU A 66 -0.94 -11.13 15.31
CA GLU A 66 -0.69 -11.23 16.74
C GLU A 66 0.60 -12.04 16.89
N SER A 67 1.69 -11.36 17.24
CA SER A 67 2.91 -12.01 17.65
C SER A 67 2.58 -12.62 19.01
N THR A 68 2.09 -13.85 19.02
CA THR A 68 1.98 -14.63 20.25
C THR A 68 3.38 -14.68 20.90
N PRO A 69 3.46 -14.44 22.23
CA PRO A 69 4.72 -14.42 22.97
C PRO A 69 5.43 -15.77 22.99
#